data_AF-A0A9D5TEA0-F1
#
_entry.id   AF-A0A9D5TEA0-F1
#
_cell.length_a   1.000
_cell.length_b   1.000
_cell.length_c   1.000
_cell.angle_alpha   90.00
_cell.angle_beta   90.00
_cell.angle_gamma   90.00
#
_symmetry.space_group_name_H-M   'P 1'
#
loop_
_entity.id
_entity.type
_entity.pdbx_description
1 polymer ?
#
loop_
_entity_poly.entity_id
_entity_poly.type
_entity_poly.pdbx_seq_one_letter_code
_entity_poly.pdbx_strand_id
1 'polypeptide(L)'
;MNRAFLVGKAPPLSLGYEYCDTPPYDAVVIGSLTLPQLLRFREGEVLSALAEGTPVFLYTPGLPQSTKNRALSASLTAAQRELKNWGIIFTDGGQKRLITAEEARAMRRSGRKPGPGAVLTPLAKEILEGLD
;
A
#
# COMPACT_ATOMS: atom_id res chain seq x y z
N MET A 1 17.63 0.48 -0.30
CA MET A 1 16.64 -0.61 -0.22
C MET A 1 15.62 -0.14 0.80
N ASN A 2 14.35 0.05 0.41
CA ASN A 2 13.39 0.71 1.30
C ASN A 2 12.92 -0.27 2.36
N ARG A 3 12.97 0.14 3.63
CA ARG A 3 12.55 -0.68 4.77
C ARG A 3 11.17 -0.26 5.22
N ALA A 4 10.32 -1.23 5.57
CA ALA A 4 9.01 -0.96 6.14
C ALA A 4 8.82 -1.67 7.47
N PHE A 5 8.30 -0.96 8.46
CA PHE A 5 7.82 -1.58 9.68
C PHE A 5 6.57 -2.41 9.38
N LEU A 6 6.58 -3.71 9.73
CA LEU A 6 5.47 -4.60 9.43
C LEU A 6 4.53 -4.75 10.64
N VAL A 7 3.26 -4.41 10.43
CA VAL A 7 2.18 -4.68 11.39
C VAL A 7 1.36 -5.87 10.90
N GLY A 8 1.26 -6.90 11.74
CA GLY A 8 0.53 -8.13 11.43
C GLY A 8 1.32 -9.09 10.54
N LYS A 9 0.62 -9.87 9.70
CA LYS A 9 1.26 -10.83 8.79
C LYS A 9 1.77 -10.14 7.54
N ALA A 10 2.95 -10.55 7.07
CA ALA A 10 3.49 -10.08 5.80
C ALA A 10 2.49 -10.35 4.66
N PRO A 11 2.22 -9.36 3.79
CA PRO A 11 1.47 -9.58 2.57
C PRO A 11 2.11 -10.70 1.74
N PRO A 12 1.32 -11.60 1.13
CA PRO A 12 1.85 -12.64 0.24
C PRO A 12 2.45 -12.06 -1.05
N LEU A 13 2.08 -10.83 -1.41
CA LEU A 13 2.64 -10.08 -2.53
C LEU A 13 3.80 -9.22 -2.05
N SER A 14 4.89 -9.20 -2.81
CA SER A 14 6.01 -8.29 -2.55
C SER A 14 5.58 -6.85 -2.87
N LEU A 15 5.53 -6.01 -1.82
CA LEU A 15 5.22 -4.59 -1.94
C LEU A 15 6.45 -3.72 -2.24
N GLY A 16 7.60 -4.34 -2.53
CA GLY A 16 8.86 -3.63 -2.79
C GLY A 16 9.59 -3.14 -1.53
N TYR A 17 9.18 -3.61 -0.35
CA TYR A 17 9.82 -3.31 0.93
C TYR A 17 10.48 -4.54 1.54
N GLU A 18 11.59 -4.32 2.22
CA GLU A 18 12.13 -5.25 3.20
C GLU A 18 11.44 -4.99 4.55
N TYR A 19 10.75 -5.99 5.09
CA TYR A 19 10.01 -5.84 6.34
C TYR A 19 10.94 -5.93 7.54
N CYS A 20 10.76 -5.02 8.49
CA CYS A 20 11.50 -4.95 9.74
C CYS A 20 10.57 -4.70 10.92
N ASP A 21 11.09 -4.95 12.11
CA ASP A 21 10.44 -4.78 13.41
C ASP A 21 11.14 -3.72 14.28
N THR A 22 12.24 -3.13 13.80
CA THR A 22 12.98 -2.08 14.50
C THR A 22 13.33 -0.92 13.56
N PRO A 23 13.36 0.33 14.05
CA PRO A 23 13.91 1.46 13.31
C PRO A 23 15.36 1.23 12.87
N PRO A 24 15.84 1.86 11.78
CA PRO A 24 15.12 2.82 10.93
C PRO A 24 14.30 2.17 9.81
N TYR A 25 13.16 2.78 9.48
CA TYR A 25 12.27 2.39 8.37
C TYR A 25 11.75 3.63 7.62
N ASP A 26 11.45 3.47 6.33
CA ASP A 26 10.97 4.53 5.43
C ASP A 26 9.44 4.55 5.30
N ALA A 27 8.77 3.50 5.75
CA ALA A 27 7.33 3.32 5.66
C ALA A 27 6.82 2.37 6.76
N VAL A 28 5.49 2.36 6.95
CA VAL A 28 4.81 1.32 7.73
C VAL A 28 3.87 0.55 6.81
N VAL A 29 3.86 -0.78 6.93
CA VAL A 29 2.98 -1.66 6.17
C VAL A 29 2.14 -2.47 7.15
N ILE A 30 0.83 -2.26 7.12
CA ILE A 30 -0.15 -3.09 7.81
C ILE A 30 -0.56 -4.21 6.86
N GLY A 31 0.01 -5.39 7.05
CA GLY A 31 -0.21 -6.51 6.15
C GLY A 31 -1.48 -7.31 6.43
N SER A 32 -1.96 -7.32 7.67
CA SER A 32 -3.25 -7.94 8.01
C SER A 32 -3.77 -7.40 9.33
N LEU A 33 -5.08 -7.36 9.49
CA LEU A 33 -5.73 -7.09 10.78
C LEU A 33 -6.76 -8.17 11.09
N THR A 34 -6.84 -8.59 12.35
CA THR A 34 -7.99 -9.36 12.83
C THR A 34 -9.21 -8.46 12.98
N LEU A 35 -10.40 -9.08 13.07
CA LEU A 35 -11.67 -8.39 13.29
C LEU A 35 -11.64 -7.43 14.50
N PRO A 36 -11.20 -7.84 15.71
CA PRO A 36 -11.10 -6.92 16.85
C PRO A 36 -10.02 -5.84 16.66
N GLN A 37 -8.91 -6.15 15.99
CA GLN A 37 -7.86 -5.17 15.72
C GLN A 37 -8.33 -4.05 14.80
N LEU A 38 -9.06 -4.37 13.73
CA LEU A 38 -9.63 -3.35 12.84
C LEU A 38 -10.63 -2.46 13.58
N LEU A 39 -11.50 -3.05 14.42
CA LEU A 39 -12.50 -2.29 15.17
C LEU A 39 -11.93 -1.40 16.29
N ARG A 40 -10.73 -1.71 16.80
CA ARG A 40 -10.09 -0.99 17.92
C ARG A 40 -8.70 -0.48 17.56
N PHE A 41 -8.47 -0.20 16.28
CA PHE A 41 -7.13 0.09 15.75
C PHE A 41 -6.51 1.33 16.44
N ARG A 42 -5.42 1.11 17.17
CA ARG A 42 -4.66 2.13 17.93
C ARG A 42 -3.18 1.73 18.07
N GLU A 43 -2.59 1.23 16.98
CA GLU A 43 -1.18 0.77 16.97
C GLU A 43 -0.23 1.96 17.09
N GLY A 44 0.61 1.97 18.13
CA GLY A 44 1.50 3.09 18.47
C GLY A 44 2.39 3.52 17.32
N GLU A 45 3.09 2.57 16.70
CA GLU A 45 4.05 2.89 15.63
C GLU A 45 3.40 3.39 14.35
N VAL A 46 2.15 2.98 14.09
CA VAL A 46 1.36 3.52 12.98
C VAL A 46 0.96 4.96 13.26
N LEU A 47 0.52 5.26 14.49
CA LEU A 47 0.12 6.61 14.87
C LEU A 47 1.33 7.56 14.89
N SER A 48 2.48 7.11 15.41
CA SER A 48 3.74 7.86 15.38
C SER A 48 4.16 8.13 13.93
N ALA A 49 4.16 7.11 13.06
CA ALA A 49 4.49 7.27 11.65
C ALA A 49 3.57 8.28 10.93
N LEU A 50 2.26 8.23 11.19
CA LEU A 50 1.32 9.21 10.63
C LEU A 50 1.60 10.64 11.12
N ALA A 51 1.95 10.80 12.40
CA ALA A 51 2.28 12.11 12.97
C ALA A 51 3.60 12.68 12.42
N GLU A 52 4.56 11.82 12.10
CA GLU A 52 5.87 12.17 11.51
C GLU A 52 5.82 12.34 9.98
N GLY A 53 4.67 12.04 9.35
CA GLY A 53 4.51 12.09 7.89
C GLY A 53 5.11 10.90 7.14
N THR A 54 5.52 9.85 7.86
CA THR A 54 5.98 8.59 7.28
C THR A 54 4.79 7.87 6.62
N PRO A 55 4.92 7.41 5.36
CA PRO A 55 3.82 6.80 4.64
C PRO A 55 3.40 5.47 5.31
N VAL A 56 2.09 5.32 5.55
CA VAL A 56 1.51 4.09 6.09
C VAL A 56 0.60 3.43 5.06
N PHE A 57 0.88 2.17 4.74
CA PHE A 57 0.14 1.37 3.78
C PHE A 57 -0.68 0.29 4.48
N LEU A 58 -1.88 0.01 3.98
CA LEU A 58 -2.75 -1.06 4.46
C LEU A 58 -3.07 -2.05 3.33
N TYR A 59 -2.67 -3.30 3.51
CA TYR A 59 -2.95 -4.39 2.58
C TYR A 59 -4.40 -4.85 2.69
N THR A 60 -5.24 -4.45 1.74
CA THR A 60 -6.70 -4.65 1.78
C THR A 60 -7.15 -6.12 1.66
N PRO A 61 -6.46 -7.03 0.95
CA PRO A 61 -6.82 -8.45 0.93
C PRO A 61 -6.60 -9.15 2.27
N GLY A 62 -5.81 -8.54 3.16
CA GLY A 62 -5.60 -9.00 4.54
C GLY A 62 -6.65 -8.51 5.54
N LEU A 63 -7.70 -7.81 5.09
CA LEU A 63 -8.73 -7.25 5.96
C LEU A 63 -9.90 -8.23 6.23
N PRO A 64 -10.45 -8.22 7.45
CA PRO A 64 -11.57 -9.08 7.81
C PRO A 64 -12.87 -8.56 7.19
N GLN A 65 -13.75 -9.48 6.80
CA GLN A 65 -15.08 -9.19 6.25
C GLN A 65 -16.15 -9.90 7.09
N SER A 66 -17.31 -9.26 7.25
CA SER A 66 -18.49 -9.90 7.84
C SER A 66 -19.65 -9.86 6.86
N THR A 67 -19.93 -10.99 6.22
CA THR A 67 -21.02 -11.12 5.22
C THR A 67 -22.35 -11.55 5.84
N LYS A 68 -22.31 -12.17 7.04
CA LYS A 68 -23.50 -12.73 7.71
C LYS A 68 -24.11 -11.81 8.77
N ASN A 69 -23.37 -10.80 9.25
CA ASN A 69 -23.85 -9.85 10.27
C ASN A 69 -23.76 -8.42 9.74
N ARG A 70 -24.92 -7.84 9.39
CA ARG A 70 -25.00 -6.50 8.79
C ARG A 70 -24.48 -5.39 9.72
N ALA A 71 -24.80 -5.45 11.01
CA ALA A 71 -24.35 -4.45 11.98
C ALA A 71 -22.82 -4.48 12.08
N LEU A 72 -22.23 -5.68 12.19
CA LEU A 72 -20.78 -5.85 12.23
C LEU A 72 -20.11 -5.42 10.93
N SER A 73 -20.72 -5.71 9.78
CA SER A 73 -20.26 -5.24 8.46
C SER A 73 -20.20 -3.71 8.38
N ALA A 74 -21.23 -3.03 8.90
CA ALA A 74 -21.26 -1.58 8.97
C ALA A 74 -20.17 -1.02 9.89
N SER A 75 -19.95 -1.63 11.06
CA SER A 75 -18.84 -1.25 11.97
C SER A 75 -17.46 -1.42 11.33
N LEU A 76 -17.22 -2.53 10.61
CA LEU A 76 -15.97 -2.76 9.88
C LEU A 76 -15.76 -1.72 8.77
N THR A 77 -16.82 -1.35 8.05
CA THR A 77 -16.77 -0.31 7.02
C THR A 77 -16.45 1.06 7.62
N ALA A 78 -17.05 1.39 8.77
CA ALA A 78 -16.76 2.63 9.49
C ALA A 78 -15.31 2.69 9.96
N ALA A 79 -14.79 1.60 10.52
CA ALA A 79 -13.39 1.51 10.94
C ALA A 79 -12.41 1.69 9.77
N GLN A 80 -12.65 1.04 8.62
CA GLN A 80 -11.83 1.26 7.42
C GLN A 80 -11.88 2.72 6.94
N ARG A 81 -13.04 3.37 7.03
CA ARG A 81 -13.18 4.79 6.69
C ARG A 81 -12.40 5.69 7.64
N GLU A 82 -12.39 5.40 8.94
CA GLU A 82 -11.58 6.12 9.94
C GLU A 82 -10.09 6.03 9.58
N LEU A 83 -9.58 4.83 9.27
CA LEU A 83 -8.19 4.63 8.86
C LEU A 83 -7.84 5.45 7.60
N LYS A 84 -8.73 5.47 6.61
CA LYS A 84 -8.54 6.27 5.40
C LYS A 84 -8.52 7.78 5.71
N ASN A 85 -9.38 8.24 6.63
CA ASN A 85 -9.43 9.64 7.04
C ASN A 85 -8.14 10.08 7.77
N TRP A 86 -7.43 9.17 8.43
CA TRP A 86 -6.13 9.45 9.03
C TRP A 86 -4.98 9.54 8.03
N GLY A 87 -5.20 9.22 6.76
CA GLY A 87 -4.17 9.25 5.72
C GLY A 87 -3.50 7.91 5.43
N ILE A 88 -4.02 6.79 5.97
CA ILE A 88 -3.51 5.46 5.63
C ILE A 88 -3.84 5.13 4.16
N ILE A 89 -2.84 4.68 3.42
CA ILE A 89 -2.91 4.37 1.99
C ILE A 89 -3.33 2.91 1.79
N PHE A 90 -4.52 2.71 1.24
CA PHE A 90 -5.04 1.37 0.98
C PHE A 90 -4.39 0.81 -0.29
N THR A 91 -3.76 -0.35 -0.19
CA THR A 91 -3.14 -1.06 -1.31
C THR A 91 -3.64 -2.51 -1.34
N ASP A 92 -3.91 -3.03 -2.53
CA ASP A 92 -4.24 -4.43 -2.74
C ASP A 92 -3.00 -5.28 -3.09
N GLY A 93 -1.80 -4.69 -2.96
CA GLY A 93 -0.57 -5.25 -3.50
C GLY A 93 -0.49 -5.22 -5.02
N GLY A 94 -1.57 -4.83 -5.69
CA GLY A 94 -1.54 -4.27 -7.02
C GLY A 94 -1.02 -2.85 -6.90
N GLN A 95 0.29 -2.68 -6.63
CA GLN A 95 0.93 -1.44 -7.04
C GLN A 95 0.75 -1.38 -8.57
N LYS A 96 -0.25 -0.62 -9.01
CA LYS A 96 -0.18 0.07 -10.28
C LYS A 96 0.97 1.04 -10.15
N ARG A 97 2.21 0.53 -10.23
CA ARG A 97 3.44 1.29 -10.08
C ARG A 97 3.32 2.47 -11.03
N LEU A 98 3.37 3.69 -10.47
CA LEU A 98 3.39 4.89 -11.28
C LEU A 98 4.74 4.89 -12.00
N ILE A 99 4.72 4.65 -13.31
CA ILE A 99 5.91 4.67 -14.14
C ILE A 99 6.15 6.13 -14.52
N THR A 100 7.27 6.65 -14.03
CA THR A 100 7.75 7.99 -14.36
C THR A 100 8.36 8.02 -15.78
N ALA A 101 8.54 9.22 -16.34
CA ALA A 101 9.15 9.38 -17.67
C ALA A 101 10.58 8.83 -17.73
N GLU A 102 11.34 8.97 -16.64
CA GLU A 102 12.71 8.46 -16.57
C GLU A 102 12.76 6.92 -16.55
N GLU A 103 11.85 6.29 -15.80
CA GLU A 103 11.68 4.84 -15.80
C GLU A 103 11.19 4.34 -17.15
N ALA A 104 10.27 5.04 -17.82
CA ALA A 104 9.83 4.71 -19.17
C ALA A 104 10.99 4.70 -20.19
N ARG A 105 11.91 5.68 -20.11
CA ARG A 105 13.13 5.70 -20.95
C ARG A 105 14.05 4.54 -20.64
N ALA A 106 14.24 4.19 -19.36
CA ALA A 106 15.02 3.03 -18.96
C ALA A 106 14.38 1.70 -19.44
N MET A 107 13.04 1.61 -19.39
CA MET A 107 12.28 0.46 -19.87
C MET A 107 12.38 0.30 -21.39
N ARG A 108 12.22 1.39 -22.16
CA ARG A 108 12.41 1.37 -23.63
C ARG A 108 13.82 0.93 -24.02
N ARG A 109 14.86 1.46 -23.36
CA ARG A 109 16.26 1.07 -23.60
C ARG A 109 16.55 -0.41 -23.30
N SER A 110 15.85 -0.97 -22.32
CA SER A 110 16.02 -2.38 -21.90
C SER A 110 15.00 -3.34 -22.53
N GLY A 111 14.13 -2.85 -23.43
CA GLY A 111 13.08 -3.65 -24.07
C GLY A 111 12.00 -4.18 -23.11
N ARG A 112 11.92 -3.64 -21.89
CA ARG A 112 10.97 -4.08 -20.87
C ARG A 112 9.63 -3.38 -21.03
N LYS A 113 8.53 -4.11 -20.81
CA LYS A 113 7.18 -3.55 -20.80
C LYS A 113 6.74 -3.22 -19.36
N PRO A 114 5.88 -2.20 -19.18
CA PRO A 114 5.16 -2.00 -17.93
C PRO A 114 4.51 -3.29 -17.44
N GLY A 115 4.57 -3.54 -16.13
CA GLY A 115 3.84 -4.65 -15.52
C GLY A 115 2.32 -4.48 -15.70
N PRO A 116 1.54 -5.58 -15.71
CA PRO A 116 0.10 -5.51 -15.84
C PRO A 116 -0.50 -4.62 -14.76
N GLY A 117 -1.25 -3.59 -15.18
CA GLY A 117 -1.88 -2.62 -14.30
C GLY A 117 -1.06 -1.37 -13.99
N ALA A 118 0.20 -1.23 -14.42
CA ALA A 118 0.99 -0.03 -14.17
C ALA A 118 0.27 1.27 -14.62
N VAL A 119 0.34 2.32 -13.79
CA VAL A 119 -0.17 3.64 -14.14
C VAL A 119 0.98 4.42 -14.77
N LEU A 120 0.79 4.94 -15.98
CA LEU A 120 1.78 5.74 -16.67
C LEU A 120 1.48 7.22 -16.46
N THR A 121 2.51 8.04 -16.25
CA THR A 121 2.35 9.48 -16.48
C THR A 121 2.14 9.74 -17.99
N PRO A 122 1.51 10.87 -18.41
CA PRO A 122 1.30 11.17 -19.82
C PRO A 122 2.59 11.10 -20.66
N LEU A 123 3.68 11.69 -20.15
CA LEU A 123 4.99 11.65 -20.79
C LEU A 123 5.60 10.24 -20.83
N ALA A 124 5.43 9.44 -19.77
CA ALA A 124 5.89 8.04 -19.75
C ALA A 124 5.18 7.18 -20.80
N LYS A 125 3.91 7.46 -21.07
CA LYS A 125 3.12 6.80 -22.11
C LYS A 125 3.67 7.14 -23.51
N GLU A 126 3.89 8.42 -23.80
CA GLU A 126 4.47 8.90 -25.08
C GLU A 126 5.83 8.26 -25.38
N ILE A 127 6.71 8.22 -24.38
CA ILE A 127 8.04 7.59 -24.47
C ILE A 127 7.93 6.12 -24.87
N LEU A 128 7.01 5.36 -24.28
CA LEU A 128 6.87 3.91 -24.53
C LEU A 128 6.12 3.60 -25.83
N GLU A 129 5.24 4.49 -26.28
CA GLU A 129 4.51 4.38 -27.56
C GLU A 129 5.36 4.81 -28.77
N GLY A 130 6.53 5.43 -28.54
CA GLY A 130 7.40 5.89 -29.61
C GLY A 130 6.98 7.22 -30.23
N LEU A 131 6.20 8.01 -29.50
CA LEU A 131 5.70 9.33 -29.91
C LEU A 131 6.62 10.49 -29.48
N ASP A 132 7.75 10.15 -28.85
CA ASP A 132 8.87 11.03 -28.48
C ASP A 132 9.81 11.28 -29.67
#